data_AF-A0A1F8ZSD9-F1
#
_entry.id   AF-A0A1F8ZSD9-F1
#
_cell.length_a   1.000
_cell.length_b   1.000
_cell.length_c   1.000
_cell.angle_alpha   90.00
_cell.angle_beta   90.00
_cell.angle_gamma   90.00
#
_symmetry.space_group_name_H-M   'P 1'
#
loop_
_entity.id
_entity.type
_entity.pdbx_description
1 polymer ?
#
loop_
_entity_poly.entity_id
_entity_poly.type
_entity_poly.pdbx_seq_one_letter_code
_entity_poly.pdbx_strand_id
1 'polypeptide(L)'
;MKNTYLHNPGYLKIDLMLKGIRVDGRVLKKAGFDKCRDLIDIACGLDIILPYSTWVTVPYIEDFAQESPYELIERDGRFFIFDGSGSVDVSVVATPEFYKLKTSTGIPLSNIGLVHGGYITITPATQCDFFNKNIECRYCAGNLDIQGGKGRVYTVDEVLETVGAAYKEGKAEIVYLSIGFSDTSDGGIEFLKPYITAIKRNFNTLIAIEALPPKENRWVDESYAVGADSVLYNLEIFDEKLFKEICPGRDKLIGRERYLEALRYAATIFPNGTVASHLIVGLEPVESTMAGIDFFTKIGVVPILPVYRPRVEAKLTQYRILSTEEVAPVYGHLYNAVAANSINTNWVRDISIVTTPLEGRFFVGDEARMKTFKQNFYKTRLGLKAAWALATLRRKLRVSTSSKDI
;
A
#
# COMPACT_ATOMS: atom_id res chain seq x y z
N MET A 1 -12.30 -25.08 17.21
CA MET A 1 -11.93 -25.88 16.01
C MET A 1 -10.43 -25.78 15.80
N LYS A 2 -9.78 -26.80 15.26
CA LYS A 2 -8.32 -26.75 14.98
C LYS A 2 -8.10 -25.76 13.84
N ASN A 3 -7.28 -24.72 14.04
CA ASN A 3 -7.08 -23.71 13.01
C ASN A 3 -6.21 -24.31 11.89
N THR A 4 -6.76 -24.37 10.67
CA THR A 4 -6.11 -25.04 9.53
C THR A 4 -5.09 -24.15 8.82
N TYR A 5 -4.98 -22.88 9.19
CA TYR A 5 -4.20 -21.88 8.46
C TYR A 5 -2.76 -21.70 8.94
N LEU A 6 -2.44 -22.13 10.16
CA LEU A 6 -1.16 -21.86 10.82
C LEU A 6 0.09 -22.25 9.99
N HIS A 7 -0.02 -23.25 9.12
CA HIS A 7 1.07 -23.74 8.27
C HIS A 7 0.97 -23.32 6.79
N ASN A 8 -0.01 -22.49 6.43
CA ASN A 8 -0.13 -21.87 5.11
C ASN A 8 -0.01 -20.34 5.22
N PRO A 9 1.14 -19.74 4.84
CA PRO A 9 1.40 -18.31 5.05
C PRO A 9 0.38 -17.37 4.39
N GLY A 10 -0.22 -17.75 3.26
CA GLY A 10 -1.22 -16.92 2.59
C GLY A 10 -2.52 -16.84 3.37
N TYR A 11 -3.05 -18.00 3.80
CA TYR A 11 -4.24 -18.05 4.65
C TYR A 11 -3.97 -17.41 6.02
N LEU A 12 -2.82 -17.70 6.63
CA LEU A 12 -2.43 -17.10 7.91
C LEU A 12 -2.29 -15.57 7.80
N LYS A 13 -1.71 -15.02 6.72
CA LYS A 13 -1.65 -13.58 6.48
C LYS A 13 -3.05 -12.96 6.47
N ILE A 14 -3.99 -13.52 5.70
CA ILE A 14 -5.37 -13.02 5.62
C ILE A 14 -6.04 -13.10 6.99
N ASP A 15 -5.97 -14.25 7.66
CA ASP A 15 -6.67 -14.47 8.93
C ASP A 15 -6.12 -13.56 10.06
N LEU A 16 -4.81 -13.30 10.08
CA LEU A 16 -4.18 -12.31 10.96
C LEU A 16 -4.59 -10.87 10.62
N MET A 17 -4.67 -10.50 9.35
CA MET A 17 -5.14 -9.15 8.95
C MET A 17 -6.59 -8.91 9.37
N LEU A 18 -7.43 -9.96 9.37
CA LEU A 18 -8.85 -9.89 9.72
C LEU A 18 -9.11 -9.95 11.22
N LYS A 19 -8.41 -10.83 11.96
CA LYS A 19 -8.66 -11.12 13.38
C LYS A 19 -7.63 -10.51 14.34
N GLY A 20 -6.54 -9.95 13.81
CA GLY A 20 -5.43 -9.43 14.62
C GLY A 20 -4.63 -10.51 15.32
N ILE A 21 -3.82 -10.11 16.30
CA ILE A 21 -3.02 -10.98 17.17
C ILE A 21 -3.00 -10.44 18.61
N ARG A 22 -3.22 -11.32 19.59
CA ARG A 22 -2.96 -10.99 21.01
C ARG A 22 -1.46 -10.93 21.26
N VAL A 23 -1.01 -10.02 22.12
CA VAL A 23 0.40 -9.92 22.50
C VAL A 23 0.56 -9.32 23.90
N ASP A 24 1.39 -9.93 24.74
CA ASP A 24 1.74 -9.38 26.05
C ASP A 24 2.76 -8.23 25.95
N GLY A 25 2.67 -7.26 26.86
CA GLY A 25 3.57 -6.10 26.89
C GLY A 25 5.05 -6.45 27.04
N ARG A 26 5.39 -7.60 27.67
CA ARG A 26 6.78 -8.07 27.74
C ARG A 26 7.28 -8.61 26.40
N VAL A 27 6.40 -9.25 25.61
CA VAL A 27 6.73 -9.75 24.26
C VAL A 27 6.92 -8.57 23.30
N LEU A 28 6.05 -7.56 23.34
CA LEU A 28 6.23 -6.30 22.59
C LEU A 28 7.59 -5.65 22.87
N LYS A 29 7.95 -5.52 24.15
CA LYS A 29 9.24 -4.92 24.55
C LYS A 29 10.43 -5.75 24.05
N LYS A 30 10.36 -7.08 24.13
CA LYS A 30 11.39 -7.98 23.55
C LYS A 30 11.48 -7.87 22.03
N ALA A 31 10.38 -7.62 21.34
CA ALA A 31 10.33 -7.43 19.89
C ALA A 31 10.80 -6.05 19.41
N GLY A 32 11.16 -5.12 20.32
CA GLY A 32 11.54 -3.76 19.94
C GLY A 32 10.36 -2.90 19.49
N PHE A 33 9.19 -3.06 20.12
CA PHE A 33 8.00 -2.23 19.90
C PHE A 33 7.74 -1.33 21.10
N ASP A 34 7.92 -0.02 20.92
CA ASP A 34 7.70 1.01 21.95
C ASP A 34 6.23 1.49 22.03
N LYS A 35 5.29 0.59 21.68
CA LYS A 35 3.85 0.80 21.37
C LYS A 35 3.57 1.54 20.07
N CYS A 36 2.42 1.21 19.46
CA CYS A 36 1.85 2.01 18.39
C CYS A 36 1.33 3.34 18.93
N ARG A 37 1.50 4.38 18.12
CA ARG A 37 1.50 5.79 18.52
C ARG A 37 0.09 6.38 18.60
N ASP A 38 0.02 7.61 19.12
CA ASP A 38 -1.08 8.56 18.94
C ASP A 38 -1.20 9.07 17.47
N LEU A 39 -1.07 8.19 16.48
CA LEU A 39 -1.24 8.51 15.06
C LEU A 39 -2.62 8.07 14.58
N ILE A 40 -3.34 9.03 14.00
CA ILE A 40 -4.68 8.89 13.43
C ILE A 40 -4.57 8.23 12.03
N ASP A 41 -4.03 7.00 11.97
CA ASP A 41 -3.80 6.33 10.68
C ASP A 41 -4.09 4.81 10.69
N ILE A 42 -4.36 4.26 9.50
CA ILE A 42 -4.89 2.91 9.29
C ILE A 42 -3.88 1.79 9.56
N ALA A 43 -2.58 2.09 9.50
CA ALA A 43 -1.51 1.10 9.38
C ALA A 43 -0.65 0.90 10.64
N CYS A 44 -1.14 1.23 11.84
CA CYS A 44 -0.41 0.98 13.08
C CYS A 44 -0.64 -0.46 13.58
N GLY A 45 0.22 -1.40 13.17
CA GLY A 45 0.19 -2.81 13.58
C GLY A 45 1.59 -3.41 13.79
N LEU A 46 1.66 -4.69 14.14
CA LEU A 46 2.92 -5.43 14.23
C LEU A 46 3.33 -5.93 12.83
N ASP A 47 4.45 -5.42 12.31
CA ASP A 47 5.07 -5.99 11.13
C ASP A 47 5.72 -7.34 11.48
N ILE A 48 5.17 -8.41 10.90
CA ILE A 48 5.62 -9.80 11.08
C ILE A 48 5.99 -10.38 9.72
N ILE A 49 7.11 -11.11 9.69
CA ILE A 49 7.54 -11.92 8.55
C ILE A 49 7.19 -13.38 8.87
N LEU A 50 6.18 -13.88 8.18
CA LEU A 50 5.76 -15.29 8.17
C LEU A 50 6.73 -16.13 7.31
N PRO A 51 6.67 -17.47 7.39
CA PRO A 51 7.47 -18.35 6.54
C PRO A 51 7.39 -18.02 5.04
N TYR A 52 8.45 -18.37 4.31
CA TYR A 52 8.66 -18.00 2.90
C TYR A 52 8.73 -16.48 2.66
N SER A 53 9.21 -15.71 3.66
CA SER A 53 9.37 -14.26 3.63
C SER A 53 8.07 -13.49 3.32
N THR A 54 6.95 -13.97 3.85
CA THR A 54 5.64 -13.35 3.63
C THR A 54 5.39 -12.26 4.68
N TRP A 55 5.35 -11.00 4.25
CA TRP A 55 5.15 -9.85 5.15
C TRP A 55 3.66 -9.64 5.47
N VAL A 56 3.36 -9.32 6.73
CA VAL A 56 2.02 -8.92 7.19
C VAL A 56 2.13 -7.87 8.30
N THR A 57 1.35 -6.80 8.21
CA THR A 57 1.11 -5.85 9.31
C THR A 57 -0.14 -6.32 10.07
N VAL A 58 0.02 -6.76 11.31
CA VAL A 58 -1.06 -7.41 12.08
C VAL A 58 -1.66 -6.43 13.11
N PRO A 59 -2.99 -6.22 13.11
CA PRO A 59 -3.71 -5.52 14.19
C PRO A 59 -3.46 -6.15 15.56
N TYR A 60 -3.27 -5.35 16.60
CA TYR A 60 -3.01 -5.86 17.97
C TYR A 60 -3.51 -4.94 19.09
N ILE A 61 -3.95 -3.72 18.75
CA ILE A 61 -4.43 -2.72 19.71
C ILE A 61 -5.96 -2.69 19.72
N GLU A 62 -6.57 -2.78 18.54
CA GLU A 62 -8.02 -2.71 18.37
C GLU A 62 -8.74 -3.82 19.17
N ASP A 63 -9.92 -3.53 19.71
CA ASP A 63 -10.65 -4.42 20.63
C ASP A 63 -10.86 -5.85 20.07
N PHE A 64 -11.16 -5.97 18.77
CA PHE A 64 -11.34 -7.26 18.11
C PHE A 64 -10.07 -8.14 18.15
N ALA A 65 -8.87 -7.54 18.21
CA ALA A 65 -7.61 -8.28 18.29
C ALA A 65 -7.42 -8.95 19.67
N GLN A 66 -8.18 -8.55 20.69
CA GLN A 66 -8.22 -9.26 21.97
C GLN A 66 -8.94 -10.63 21.85
N GLU A 67 -9.80 -10.81 20.85
CA GLU A 67 -10.56 -12.05 20.58
C GLU A 67 -9.89 -12.98 19.53
N SER A 68 -8.68 -12.64 19.06
CA SER A 68 -8.01 -13.02 17.78
C SER A 68 -7.97 -14.49 17.24
N PRO A 69 -8.36 -15.56 17.98
CA PRO A 69 -7.55 -16.77 18.15
C PRO A 69 -6.03 -16.68 18.38
N TYR A 70 -5.26 -15.91 17.62
CA TYR A 70 -3.79 -15.95 17.63
C TYR A 70 -3.13 -15.21 18.81
N GLU A 71 -1.95 -15.67 19.20
CA GLU A 71 -1.09 -15.02 20.18
C GLU A 71 0.37 -14.97 19.69
N LEU A 72 1.01 -13.82 19.80
CA LEU A 72 2.44 -13.68 19.60
C LEU A 72 3.16 -14.02 20.91
N ILE A 73 3.88 -15.14 20.90
CA ILE A 73 4.66 -15.61 22.04
C ILE A 73 6.15 -15.55 21.73
N GLU A 74 6.97 -15.45 22.77
CA GLU A 74 8.43 -15.51 22.67
C GLU A 74 8.97 -16.67 23.51
N ARG A 75 9.97 -17.38 22.96
CA ARG A 75 10.68 -18.49 23.59
C ARG A 75 12.14 -18.43 23.16
N ASP A 76 13.07 -18.39 24.11
CA ASP A 76 14.52 -18.43 23.88
C ASP A 76 15.03 -17.40 22.85
N GLY A 77 14.47 -16.19 22.85
CA GLY A 77 14.81 -15.11 21.92
C GLY A 77 14.17 -15.21 20.53
N ARG A 78 13.29 -16.19 20.30
CA ARG A 78 12.54 -16.40 19.04
C ARG A 78 11.06 -16.15 19.23
N PHE A 79 10.40 -15.69 18.18
CA PHE A 79 8.98 -15.35 18.18
C PHE A 79 8.16 -16.38 17.42
N PHE A 80 6.97 -16.67 17.93
CA PHE A 80 6.05 -17.62 17.32
C PHE A 80 4.64 -17.07 17.35
N ILE A 81 3.87 -17.36 16.30
CA ILE A 81 2.41 -17.22 16.34
C ILE A 81 1.84 -18.55 16.83
N PHE A 82 1.04 -18.50 17.90
CA PHE A 82 0.39 -19.64 18.54
C PHE A 82 -1.13 -19.54 18.38
N ASP A 83 -1.79 -20.66 18.05
CA ASP A 83 -3.24 -20.71 17.80
C ASP A 83 -4.06 -21.40 18.91
N GLY A 84 -3.43 -21.71 20.05
CA GLY A 84 -3.99 -22.53 21.12
C GLY A 84 -3.66 -24.03 21.02
N SER A 85 -3.18 -24.51 19.87
CA SER A 85 -2.91 -25.93 19.61
C SER A 85 -1.53 -26.21 19.00
N GLY A 86 -1.01 -25.29 18.19
CA GLY A 86 0.30 -25.35 17.54
C GLY A 86 0.91 -23.96 17.38
N SER A 87 2.17 -23.92 16.99
CA SER A 87 2.91 -22.67 16.78
C SER A 87 3.72 -22.67 15.48
N VAL A 88 3.85 -21.50 14.84
CA VAL A 88 4.74 -21.28 13.69
C VAL A 88 5.77 -20.21 14.04
N ASP A 89 7.04 -20.48 13.68
CA ASP A 89 8.18 -19.56 13.87
C ASP A 89 8.05 -18.35 12.93
N VAL A 90 8.26 -17.15 13.46
CA VAL A 90 8.13 -15.88 12.75
C VAL A 90 9.24 -14.91 13.15
N SER A 91 9.53 -13.94 12.28
CA SER A 91 10.35 -12.77 12.67
C SER A 91 9.46 -11.56 12.88
N VAL A 92 9.63 -10.85 13.99
CA VAL A 92 8.95 -9.56 14.24
C VAL A 92 9.91 -8.44 13.86
N VAL A 93 9.41 -7.42 13.17
CA VAL A 93 10.22 -6.34 12.61
C VAL A 93 10.25 -5.18 13.58
N ALA A 94 11.36 -5.00 14.28
CA ALA A 94 11.52 -3.93 15.26
C ALA A 94 11.20 -2.54 14.69
N THR A 95 10.72 -1.66 15.57
CA THR A 95 10.39 -0.26 15.27
C THR A 95 11.61 0.45 14.67
N PRO A 96 11.52 1.05 13.46
CA PRO A 96 12.61 1.85 12.88
C PRO A 96 13.16 2.91 13.85
N GLU A 97 14.48 3.09 13.87
CA GLU A 97 15.12 3.93 14.89
C GLU A 97 14.91 5.42 14.61
N PHE A 98 14.85 5.82 13.33
CA PHE A 98 14.61 7.20 12.92
C PHE A 98 13.28 7.77 13.40
N TYR A 99 12.35 6.90 13.79
CA TYR A 99 11.09 7.29 14.41
C TYR A 99 11.25 7.99 15.77
N LYS A 100 12.41 7.83 16.43
CA LYS A 100 12.76 8.53 17.67
C LYS A 100 13.35 9.92 17.41
N LEU A 101 13.61 10.26 16.14
CA LEU A 101 14.20 11.52 15.70
C LEU A 101 13.13 12.57 15.34
N LYS A 102 13.58 13.81 15.17
CA LYS A 102 12.78 14.96 14.75
C LYS A 102 13.45 15.69 13.60
N THR A 103 12.67 16.40 12.81
CA THR A 103 13.16 17.39 11.84
C THR A 103 13.87 18.56 12.55
N SER A 104 14.61 19.35 11.78
CA SER A 104 15.15 20.65 12.17
C SER A 104 14.08 21.61 12.74
N THR A 105 12.82 21.50 12.28
CA THR A 105 11.65 22.25 12.75
C THR A 105 10.99 21.65 14.01
N GLY A 106 11.52 20.54 14.55
CA GLY A 106 11.05 19.89 15.78
C GLY A 106 9.89 18.90 15.60
N ILE A 107 9.46 18.63 14.37
CA ILE A 107 8.40 17.65 14.06
C ILE A 107 8.97 16.23 14.15
N PRO A 108 8.34 15.29 14.88
CA PRO A 108 8.75 13.88 14.88
C PRO A 108 8.72 13.28 13.46
N LEU A 109 9.80 12.63 13.02
CA LEU A 109 9.86 12.01 11.67
C LEU A 109 8.76 10.94 11.50
N SER A 110 8.37 10.32 12.61
CA SER A 110 7.23 9.42 12.76
C SER A 110 5.91 9.96 12.23
N ASN A 111 5.72 11.29 12.21
CA ASN A 111 4.48 11.94 11.83
C ASN A 111 4.45 12.31 10.34
N ILE A 112 5.60 12.22 9.66
CA ILE A 112 5.79 12.56 8.25
C ILE A 112 5.84 11.29 7.40
N GLY A 113 6.54 10.25 7.87
CA GLY A 113 6.76 9.03 7.11
C GLY A 113 6.52 7.74 7.90
N LEU A 114 5.77 6.83 7.29
CA LEU A 114 5.47 5.49 7.81
C LEU A 114 6.08 4.42 6.93
N VAL A 115 6.79 3.47 7.54
CA VAL A 115 7.45 2.34 6.88
C VAL A 115 6.54 1.13 6.87
N HIS A 116 6.44 0.48 5.71
CA HIS A 116 5.72 -0.76 5.50
C HIS A 116 6.65 -1.69 4.71
N GLY A 117 7.32 -2.61 5.41
CA GLY A 117 8.36 -3.44 4.80
C GLY A 117 9.56 -2.64 4.27
N GLY A 118 9.71 -2.59 2.94
CA GLY A 118 10.84 -1.94 2.24
C GLY A 118 10.59 -0.52 1.72
N TYR A 119 9.35 -0.01 1.86
CA TYR A 119 8.97 1.33 1.39
C TYR A 119 8.50 2.23 2.52
N ILE A 120 8.58 3.54 2.28
CA ILE A 120 8.09 4.59 3.18
C ILE A 120 6.97 5.37 2.50
N THR A 121 5.80 5.42 3.12
CA THR A 121 4.67 6.27 2.74
C THR A 121 4.80 7.62 3.42
N ILE A 122 4.66 8.69 2.64
CA ILE A 122 4.65 10.08 3.10
C ILE A 122 3.44 10.77 2.45
N THR A 123 2.68 11.51 3.25
CA THR A 123 1.54 12.31 2.80
C THR A 123 1.89 13.79 3.02
N PRO A 124 2.46 14.51 2.03
CA PRO A 124 3.01 15.85 2.27
C PRO A 124 1.95 16.91 2.63
N ALA A 125 0.69 16.68 2.27
CA ALA A 125 -0.46 17.47 2.71
C ALA A 125 -1.56 16.56 3.29
N THR A 126 -1.83 16.66 4.59
CA THR A 126 -2.81 15.80 5.29
C THR A 126 -4.25 16.29 5.15
N GLN A 127 -4.68 16.59 3.92
CA GLN A 127 -5.97 17.19 3.59
C GLN A 127 -6.61 16.49 2.38
N CYS A 128 -7.94 16.39 2.35
CA CYS A 128 -8.72 15.94 1.19
C CYS A 128 -10.01 16.78 1.06
N ASP A 129 -10.15 17.51 -0.05
CA ASP A 129 -11.25 18.46 -0.30
C ASP A 129 -12.66 17.84 -0.32
N PHE A 130 -12.77 16.51 -0.41
CA PHE A 130 -14.08 15.87 -0.29
C PHE A 130 -14.70 16.04 1.10
N PHE A 131 -13.89 16.08 2.18
CA PHE A 131 -14.37 16.37 3.53
C PHE A 131 -14.89 17.80 3.66
N ASN A 132 -14.13 18.78 3.14
CA ASN A 132 -14.54 20.19 3.03
C ASN A 132 -15.89 20.37 2.31
N LYS A 133 -16.25 19.44 1.42
CA LYS A 133 -17.47 19.44 0.60
C LYS A 133 -18.56 18.45 1.09
N ASN A 134 -18.35 17.74 2.21
CA ASN A 134 -19.25 16.69 2.76
C ASN A 134 -19.62 15.60 1.72
N ILE A 135 -18.65 15.20 0.89
CA ILE A 135 -18.78 14.16 -0.16
C ILE A 135 -17.61 13.17 -0.11
N GLU A 136 -16.99 13.00 1.05
CA GLU A 136 -15.92 12.05 1.31
C GLU A 136 -16.33 10.60 1.02
N CYS A 137 -15.33 9.76 0.78
CA CYS A 137 -15.55 8.34 0.55
C CYS A 137 -15.96 7.68 1.87
N ARG A 138 -17.08 6.95 1.87
CA ARG A 138 -17.71 6.47 3.11
C ARG A 138 -16.87 5.46 3.90
N TYR A 139 -15.91 4.78 3.27
CA TYR A 139 -14.94 3.91 3.94
C TYR A 139 -13.79 4.67 4.63
N CYS A 140 -13.61 5.97 4.36
CA CYS A 140 -12.47 6.73 4.84
C CYS A 140 -12.66 7.09 6.31
N ALA A 141 -11.70 6.72 7.17
CA ALA A 141 -11.76 6.92 8.62
C ALA A 141 -11.25 8.31 9.07
N GLY A 142 -11.34 9.33 8.22
CA GLY A 142 -10.97 10.72 8.56
C GLY A 142 -9.47 11.05 8.54
N ASN A 143 -8.58 10.15 8.11
CA ASN A 143 -7.11 10.33 8.15
C ASN A 143 -6.61 11.58 7.36
N LEU A 144 -7.41 12.07 6.41
CA LEU A 144 -7.14 13.28 5.60
C LEU A 144 -8.08 14.46 5.96
N ASP A 145 -8.74 14.38 7.11
CA ASP A 145 -9.60 15.44 7.69
C ASP A 145 -9.01 15.98 9.01
N ILE A 146 -7.69 16.11 9.04
CA ILE A 146 -6.98 16.54 10.25
C ILE A 146 -7.36 18.00 10.57
N GLN A 147 -7.81 18.23 11.80
CA GLN A 147 -8.28 19.52 12.33
C GLN A 147 -9.50 20.12 11.58
N GLY A 148 -10.40 19.30 11.05
CA GLY A 148 -11.63 19.76 10.39
C GLY A 148 -11.31 20.52 9.11
N GLY A 149 -10.71 19.82 8.16
CA GLY A 149 -10.26 20.35 6.89
C GLY A 149 -8.97 21.17 6.93
N LYS A 150 -8.30 21.32 8.08
CA LYS A 150 -7.06 22.13 8.24
C LYS A 150 -5.81 21.27 8.36
N GLY A 151 -5.61 20.38 7.39
CA GLY A 151 -4.43 19.53 7.29
C GLY A 151 -3.12 20.32 7.26
N ARG A 152 -2.02 19.71 7.72
CA ARG A 152 -0.68 20.30 7.63
C ARG A 152 -0.11 20.03 6.24
N VAL A 153 0.56 21.04 5.68
CA VAL A 153 1.52 20.87 4.59
C VAL A 153 2.92 20.81 5.21
N TYR A 154 3.62 19.69 5.05
CA TYR A 154 5.02 19.53 5.44
C TYR A 154 5.93 20.21 4.41
N THR A 155 7.03 20.82 4.84
CA THR A 155 7.97 21.43 3.88
C THR A 155 8.76 20.36 3.12
N VAL A 156 9.32 20.73 1.97
CA VAL A 156 10.21 19.84 1.20
C VAL A 156 11.40 19.38 2.06
N ASP A 157 11.96 20.27 2.88
CA ASP A 157 13.08 19.94 3.77
C ASP A 157 12.66 18.96 4.88
N GLU A 158 11.51 19.14 5.52
CA GLU A 158 10.95 18.20 6.51
C GLU A 158 10.76 16.77 5.92
N VAL A 159 10.32 16.71 4.66
CA VAL A 159 10.20 15.45 3.90
C VAL A 159 11.58 14.88 3.55
N LEU A 160 12.55 15.70 3.12
CA LEU A 160 13.92 15.25 2.83
C LEU A 160 14.65 14.73 4.07
N GLU A 161 14.47 15.37 5.23
CA GLU A 161 15.02 14.90 6.52
C GLU A 161 14.47 13.52 6.87
N THR A 162 13.17 13.32 6.68
CA THR A 162 12.47 12.05 6.92
C THR A 162 12.93 10.95 5.96
N VAL A 163 12.91 11.20 4.65
CA VAL A 163 13.41 10.26 3.63
C VAL A 163 14.89 9.95 3.85
N GLY A 164 15.70 10.95 4.18
CA GLY A 164 17.13 10.79 4.42
C GLY A 164 17.46 9.95 5.64
N ALA A 165 16.65 10.01 6.70
CA ALA A 165 16.81 9.15 7.87
C ALA A 165 16.38 7.70 7.55
N ALA A 166 15.20 7.51 6.93
CA ALA A 166 14.73 6.19 6.49
C ALA A 166 15.68 5.52 5.48
N TYR A 167 16.26 6.29 4.56
CA TYR A 167 17.23 5.80 3.56
C TYR A 167 18.54 5.32 4.21
N LYS A 168 19.03 5.98 5.28
CA LYS A 168 20.20 5.53 6.04
C LYS A 168 19.96 4.16 6.71
N GLU A 169 18.75 3.89 7.16
CA GLU A 169 18.33 2.60 7.71
C GLU A 169 17.95 1.55 6.65
N GLY A 170 17.96 1.91 5.36
CA GLY A 170 17.55 1.00 4.28
C GLY A 170 16.03 0.75 4.22
N LYS A 171 15.21 1.68 4.72
CA LYS A 171 13.73 1.61 4.76
C LYS A 171 13.03 2.43 3.66
N ALA A 172 13.80 2.99 2.72
CA ALA A 172 13.30 3.83 1.64
C ALA A 172 13.79 3.32 0.26
N GLU A 173 13.58 2.04 -0.04
CA GLU A 173 13.81 1.51 -1.40
C GLU A 173 12.85 2.17 -2.42
N ILE A 174 11.62 2.39 -1.96
CA ILE A 174 10.58 3.17 -2.64
C ILE A 174 10.05 4.22 -1.65
N VAL A 175 9.88 5.46 -2.11
CA VAL A 175 9.08 6.48 -1.43
C VAL A 175 7.71 6.54 -2.09
N TYR A 176 6.66 6.22 -1.33
CA TYR A 176 5.28 6.44 -1.70
C TYR A 176 4.88 7.86 -1.30
N LEU A 177 4.55 8.70 -2.28
CA LEU A 177 3.97 10.03 -2.05
C LEU A 177 2.46 9.94 -2.26
N SER A 178 1.71 10.00 -1.17
CA SER A 178 0.24 9.99 -1.18
C SER A 178 -0.32 11.40 -1.09
N ILE A 179 -1.44 11.67 -1.76
CA ILE A 179 -2.17 12.94 -1.65
C ILE A 179 -3.69 12.72 -1.66
N GLY A 180 -4.41 13.51 -0.87
CA GLY A 180 -5.87 13.58 -0.95
C GLY A 180 -6.37 14.29 -2.20
N PHE A 181 -7.69 14.33 -2.37
CA PHE A 181 -8.29 15.13 -3.44
C PHE A 181 -8.03 16.62 -3.22
N SER A 182 -7.60 17.31 -4.27
CA SER A 182 -7.64 18.76 -4.40
C SER A 182 -8.46 19.11 -5.66
N ASP A 183 -9.24 20.19 -5.62
CA ASP A 183 -10.09 20.59 -6.77
C ASP A 183 -9.30 21.29 -7.90
N THR A 184 -8.25 20.63 -8.37
CA THR A 184 -7.32 21.08 -9.41
C THR A 184 -7.38 20.17 -10.65
N SER A 185 -6.84 20.61 -11.79
CA SER A 185 -6.84 19.80 -13.02
C SER A 185 -5.71 18.77 -13.09
N ASP A 186 -4.69 18.91 -12.24
CA ASP A 186 -3.46 18.14 -12.23
C ASP A 186 -3.49 16.90 -11.31
N GLY A 187 -4.57 16.70 -10.53
CA GLY A 187 -4.64 15.61 -9.55
C GLY A 187 -3.59 15.72 -8.43
N GLY A 188 -3.02 16.91 -8.20
CA GLY A 188 -1.97 17.17 -7.21
C GLY A 188 -0.52 16.95 -7.68
N ILE A 189 -0.30 16.66 -8.97
CA ILE A 189 1.04 16.40 -9.52
C ILE A 189 1.96 17.64 -9.45
N GLU A 190 1.46 18.85 -9.70
CA GLU A 190 2.24 20.09 -9.61
C GLU A 190 2.58 20.42 -8.14
N PHE A 191 1.74 20.03 -7.19
CA PHE A 191 2.06 20.09 -5.76
C PHE A 191 3.15 19.07 -5.36
N LEU A 192 3.11 17.84 -5.90
CA LEU A 192 4.10 16.79 -5.57
C LEU A 192 5.46 17.01 -6.27
N LYS A 193 5.48 17.69 -7.42
CA LYS A 193 6.67 18.00 -8.24
C LYS A 193 7.91 18.50 -7.49
N PRO A 194 7.85 19.48 -6.57
CA PRO A 194 9.01 19.88 -5.78
C PRO A 194 9.56 18.75 -4.89
N TYR A 195 8.71 17.96 -4.23
CA TYR A 195 9.13 16.82 -3.40
C TYR A 195 9.78 15.72 -4.26
N ILE A 196 9.14 15.33 -5.37
CA ILE A 196 9.67 14.32 -6.31
C ILE A 196 11.05 14.74 -6.81
N THR A 197 11.16 15.99 -7.28
CA THR A 197 12.41 16.57 -7.79
C THR A 197 13.51 16.57 -6.73
N ALA A 198 13.18 16.97 -5.50
CA ALA A 198 14.13 17.03 -4.39
C ALA A 198 14.60 15.64 -3.96
N ILE A 199 13.68 14.67 -3.84
CA ILE A 199 14.01 13.27 -3.48
C ILE A 199 14.92 12.65 -4.56
N LYS A 200 14.59 12.80 -5.85
CA LYS A 200 15.42 12.29 -6.96
C LYS A 200 16.81 12.92 -7.06
N ARG A 201 16.98 14.16 -6.59
CA ARG A 201 18.29 14.83 -6.54
C ARG A 201 19.19 14.33 -5.40
N ASN A 202 18.59 13.92 -4.28
CA ASN A 202 19.33 13.57 -3.05
C ASN A 202 19.49 12.07 -2.83
N PHE A 203 18.57 11.23 -3.34
CA PHE A 203 18.49 9.81 -3.00
C PHE A 203 18.30 8.90 -4.21
N ASN A 204 19.01 7.77 -4.23
CA ASN A 204 18.84 6.71 -5.22
C ASN A 204 17.65 5.79 -4.86
N THR A 205 16.48 6.40 -4.69
CA THR A 205 15.23 5.73 -4.34
C THR A 205 14.25 5.76 -5.53
N LEU A 206 13.33 4.79 -5.56
CA LEU A 206 12.22 4.77 -6.50
C LEU A 206 11.07 5.59 -5.93
N ILE A 207 10.22 6.18 -6.78
CA ILE A 207 9.09 7.01 -6.33
C ILE A 207 7.79 6.47 -6.92
N ALA A 208 6.83 6.17 -6.05
CA ALA A 208 5.46 5.89 -6.39
C ALA A 208 4.59 7.10 -6.00
N ILE A 209 3.65 7.48 -6.87
CA ILE A 209 2.62 8.47 -6.56
C ILE A 209 1.30 7.75 -6.33
N GLU A 210 0.64 8.00 -5.21
CA GLU A 210 -0.74 7.60 -4.95
C GLU A 210 -1.61 8.85 -4.93
N ALA A 211 -2.49 8.98 -5.92
CA ALA A 211 -3.29 10.18 -6.15
C ALA A 211 -4.65 9.82 -6.75
N LEU A 212 -5.48 10.84 -6.96
CA LEU A 212 -6.68 10.71 -7.78
C LEU A 212 -6.35 11.08 -9.23
N PRO A 213 -7.07 10.54 -10.23
CA PRO A 213 -6.79 10.82 -11.65
C PRO A 213 -6.77 12.33 -11.96
N PRO A 214 -5.74 12.85 -12.64
CA PRO A 214 -5.76 14.21 -13.16
C PRO A 214 -6.86 14.36 -14.21
N LYS A 215 -7.43 15.56 -14.41
CA LYS A 215 -8.50 15.79 -15.40
C LYS A 215 -8.04 15.52 -16.85
N GLU A 216 -6.74 15.62 -17.12
CA GLU A 216 -6.13 15.44 -18.45
C GLU A 216 -4.94 14.47 -18.40
N ASN A 217 -4.71 13.71 -19.47
CA ASN A 217 -3.63 12.72 -19.55
C ASN A 217 -2.22 13.30 -19.59
N ARG A 218 -2.04 14.57 -20.02
CA ARG A 218 -0.74 15.26 -19.98
C ARG A 218 -0.08 15.29 -18.59
N TRP A 219 -0.88 15.19 -17.52
CA TRP A 219 -0.38 15.12 -16.15
C TRP A 219 0.13 13.73 -15.76
N VAL A 220 -0.33 12.67 -16.44
CA VAL A 220 0.25 11.32 -16.35
C VAL A 220 1.64 11.31 -17.00
N ASP A 221 1.81 11.99 -18.14
CA ASP A 221 3.12 12.20 -18.77
C ASP A 221 4.04 13.05 -17.89
N GLU A 222 3.54 14.17 -17.34
CA GLU A 222 4.30 15.02 -16.41
C GLU A 222 4.74 14.24 -15.17
N SER A 223 3.87 13.39 -14.60
CA SER A 223 4.20 12.49 -13.47
C SER A 223 5.41 11.61 -13.80
N TYR A 224 5.42 11.00 -14.97
CA TYR A 224 6.54 10.18 -15.43
C TYR A 224 7.79 11.03 -15.71
N ALA A 225 7.64 12.22 -16.29
CA ALA A 225 8.72 13.12 -16.64
C ALA A 225 9.45 13.72 -15.42
N VAL A 226 8.70 14.16 -14.41
CA VAL A 226 9.24 14.77 -13.17
C VAL A 226 10.04 13.78 -12.33
N GLY A 227 9.72 12.48 -12.42
CA GLY A 227 10.51 11.43 -11.79
C GLY A 227 9.73 10.29 -11.13
N ALA A 228 8.40 10.24 -11.23
CA ALA A 228 7.67 9.07 -10.76
C ALA A 228 8.08 7.83 -11.56
N ASP A 229 8.33 6.72 -10.86
CA ASP A 229 8.59 5.42 -11.47
C ASP A 229 7.35 4.53 -11.43
N SER A 230 6.36 4.85 -10.58
CA SER A 230 5.07 4.16 -10.45
C SER A 230 3.94 5.16 -10.14
N VAL A 231 2.72 4.85 -10.57
CA VAL A 231 1.50 5.64 -10.28
C VAL A 231 0.35 4.75 -9.84
N LEU A 232 -0.45 5.22 -8.90
CA LEU A 232 -1.63 4.56 -8.38
C LEU A 232 -2.82 5.50 -8.45
N TYR A 233 -3.85 5.07 -9.18
CA TYR A 233 -5.15 5.74 -9.25
C TYR A 233 -6.21 4.76 -8.78
N ASN A 234 -6.42 4.71 -7.46
CA ASN A 234 -7.25 3.71 -6.81
C ASN A 234 -8.73 3.91 -7.13
N LEU A 235 -9.37 2.94 -7.80
CA LEU A 235 -10.81 2.98 -8.07
C LEU A 235 -11.63 2.62 -6.83
N GLU A 236 -11.09 1.74 -5.99
CA GLU A 236 -11.61 1.28 -4.70
C GLU A 236 -12.85 0.37 -4.80
N ILE A 237 -13.82 0.73 -5.65
CA ILE A 237 -15.07 -0.02 -5.88
C ILE A 237 -15.27 -0.17 -7.39
N PHE A 238 -15.33 -1.40 -7.90
CA PHE A 238 -15.49 -1.65 -9.33
C PHE A 238 -16.95 -1.55 -9.79
N ASP A 239 -17.90 -1.99 -8.96
CA ASP A 239 -19.34 -1.88 -9.24
C ASP A 239 -19.76 -0.40 -9.39
N GLU A 240 -20.40 -0.06 -10.51
CA GLU A 240 -20.72 1.33 -10.84
C GLU A 240 -21.74 1.96 -9.87
N LYS A 241 -22.69 1.18 -9.35
CA LYS A 241 -23.72 1.70 -8.43
C LYS A 241 -23.13 1.91 -7.04
N LEU A 242 -22.37 0.94 -6.55
CA LEU A 242 -21.69 1.05 -5.26
C LEU A 242 -20.60 2.12 -5.29
N PHE A 243 -19.89 2.32 -6.42
CA PHE A 243 -18.94 3.43 -6.57
C PHE A 243 -19.62 4.80 -6.37
N LYS A 244 -20.80 5.02 -6.98
CA LYS A 244 -21.59 6.26 -6.80
C LYS A 244 -22.04 6.45 -5.37
N GLU A 245 -22.41 5.36 -4.69
CA GLU A 245 -22.88 5.42 -3.31
C GLU A 245 -21.73 5.66 -2.31
N ILE A 246 -20.68 4.85 -2.39
CA ILE A 246 -19.57 4.76 -1.43
C ILE A 246 -18.53 5.86 -1.68
N CYS A 247 -18.33 6.29 -2.92
CA CYS A 247 -17.34 7.29 -3.32
C CYS A 247 -17.96 8.55 -3.94
N PRO A 248 -18.94 9.22 -3.28
CA PRO A 248 -19.76 10.25 -3.91
C PRO A 248 -18.97 11.45 -4.46
N GLY A 249 -17.86 11.83 -3.81
CA GLY A 249 -16.97 12.88 -4.33
C GLY A 249 -16.16 12.45 -5.55
N ARG A 250 -15.66 11.20 -5.57
CA ARG A 250 -14.92 10.64 -6.72
C ARG A 250 -15.84 10.53 -7.93
N ASP A 251 -17.10 10.13 -7.74
CA ASP A 251 -18.10 10.10 -8.82
C ASP A 251 -18.42 11.51 -9.33
N LYS A 252 -18.85 12.43 -8.45
CA LYS A 252 -19.33 13.76 -8.86
C LYS A 252 -18.28 14.68 -9.48
N LEU A 253 -17.01 14.60 -9.03
CA LEU A 253 -15.97 15.55 -9.42
C LEU A 253 -14.91 14.98 -10.38
N ILE A 254 -14.86 13.66 -10.56
CA ILE A 254 -13.87 12.98 -11.42
C ILE A 254 -14.58 12.01 -12.39
N GLY A 255 -15.50 11.19 -11.87
CA GLY A 255 -16.25 10.19 -12.64
C GLY A 255 -15.50 8.87 -12.81
N ARG A 256 -16.23 7.75 -12.75
CA ARG A 256 -15.65 6.39 -12.87
C ARG A 256 -14.85 6.18 -14.16
N GLU A 257 -15.37 6.65 -15.28
CA GLU A 257 -14.71 6.46 -16.58
C GLU A 257 -13.38 7.22 -16.68
N ARG A 258 -13.22 8.35 -15.96
CA ARG A 258 -11.94 9.06 -15.89
C ARG A 258 -10.87 8.24 -15.19
N TYR A 259 -11.21 7.47 -14.14
CA TYR A 259 -10.28 6.50 -13.52
C TYR A 259 -9.85 5.42 -14.51
N LEU A 260 -10.81 4.79 -15.20
CA LEU A 260 -10.50 3.71 -16.13
C LEU A 260 -9.67 4.17 -17.33
N GLU A 261 -9.93 5.39 -17.82
CA GLU A 261 -9.15 6.00 -18.90
C GLU A 261 -7.74 6.37 -18.44
N ALA A 262 -7.59 7.05 -17.29
CA ALA A 262 -6.28 7.44 -16.75
C ALA A 262 -5.39 6.22 -16.47
N LEU A 263 -5.95 5.15 -15.90
CA LEU A 263 -5.25 3.89 -15.65
C LEU A 263 -4.80 3.21 -16.94
N ARG A 264 -5.68 3.16 -17.96
CA ARG A 264 -5.34 2.64 -19.28
C ARG A 264 -4.24 3.46 -19.96
N TYR A 265 -4.32 4.79 -19.90
CA TYR A 265 -3.31 5.67 -20.45
C TYR A 265 -1.96 5.50 -19.73
N ALA A 266 -1.97 5.54 -18.40
CA ALA A 266 -0.78 5.33 -17.56
C ALA A 266 -0.06 4.02 -17.88
N ALA A 267 -0.79 2.93 -18.14
CA ALA A 267 -0.19 1.64 -18.52
C ALA A 267 0.57 1.68 -19.86
N THR A 268 0.33 2.68 -20.72
CA THR A 268 1.13 2.94 -21.94
C THR A 268 2.34 3.85 -21.68
N ILE A 269 2.32 4.63 -20.60
CA ILE A 269 3.39 5.56 -20.21
C ILE A 269 4.46 4.82 -19.40
N PHE A 270 4.01 4.20 -18.31
CA PHE A 270 4.82 3.58 -17.27
C PHE A 270 5.27 2.14 -17.64
N PRO A 271 6.33 1.61 -17.01
CA PRO A 271 6.68 0.20 -17.13
C PRO A 271 5.54 -0.76 -16.71
N ASN A 272 5.48 -1.94 -17.33
CA ASN A 272 4.60 -3.02 -16.88
C ASN A 272 4.89 -3.35 -15.40
N GLY A 273 3.83 -3.41 -14.58
CA GLY A 273 3.91 -3.61 -13.14
C GLY A 273 3.95 -2.34 -12.28
N THR A 274 4.02 -1.14 -12.89
CA THR A 274 4.17 0.15 -12.18
C THR A 274 2.96 1.09 -12.29
N VAL A 275 1.82 0.54 -12.70
CA VAL A 275 0.53 1.21 -12.61
C VAL A 275 -0.37 0.30 -11.80
N ALA A 276 -0.91 0.79 -10.69
CA ALA A 276 -1.77 -0.01 -9.83
C ALA A 276 -3.07 0.71 -9.48
N SER A 277 -4.03 -0.05 -8.97
CA SER A 277 -5.30 0.47 -8.48
C SER A 277 -5.82 -0.44 -7.38
N HIS A 278 -6.26 0.15 -6.26
CA HIS A 278 -6.90 -0.61 -5.20
C HIS A 278 -8.34 -1.02 -5.58
N LEU A 279 -8.74 -2.22 -5.15
CA LEU A 279 -10.13 -2.68 -5.06
C LEU A 279 -10.37 -3.21 -3.65
N ILE A 280 -11.28 -2.58 -2.91
CA ILE A 280 -11.52 -2.87 -1.50
C ILE A 280 -12.43 -4.09 -1.37
N VAL A 281 -11.85 -5.23 -0.97
CA VAL A 281 -12.59 -6.48 -0.76
C VAL A 281 -13.54 -6.33 0.42
N GLY A 282 -14.81 -6.70 0.21
CA GLY A 282 -15.86 -6.65 1.24
C GLY A 282 -16.74 -5.39 1.23
N LEU A 283 -16.51 -4.44 0.31
CA LEU A 283 -17.42 -3.32 0.06
C LEU A 283 -18.32 -3.50 -1.17
N GLU A 284 -18.11 -4.57 -1.93
CA GLU A 284 -18.89 -4.96 -3.10
C GLU A 284 -18.97 -6.50 -3.20
N PRO A 285 -19.86 -7.07 -4.04
CA PRO A 285 -19.88 -8.52 -4.30
C PRO A 285 -18.53 -9.02 -4.81
N VAL A 286 -18.16 -10.24 -4.42
CA VAL A 286 -16.88 -10.86 -4.81
C VAL A 286 -16.74 -10.96 -6.34
N GLU A 287 -17.84 -11.18 -7.04
CA GLU A 287 -17.92 -11.25 -8.49
C GLU A 287 -17.56 -9.90 -9.14
N SER A 288 -17.97 -8.78 -8.53
CA SER A 288 -17.61 -7.42 -8.98
C SER A 288 -16.11 -7.17 -8.80
N THR A 289 -15.54 -7.58 -7.66
CA THR A 289 -14.08 -7.46 -7.43
C THR A 289 -13.28 -8.34 -8.38
N MET A 290 -13.71 -9.57 -8.65
CA MET A 290 -13.09 -10.46 -9.66
C MET A 290 -13.17 -9.88 -11.07
N ALA A 291 -14.30 -9.29 -11.46
CA ALA A 291 -14.42 -8.59 -12.74
C ALA A 291 -13.50 -7.36 -12.83
N GLY A 292 -13.30 -6.64 -11.72
CA GLY A 292 -12.33 -5.54 -11.63
C GLY A 292 -10.88 -6.00 -11.78
N ILE A 293 -10.52 -7.12 -11.15
CA ILE A 293 -9.21 -7.78 -11.31
C ILE A 293 -8.98 -8.15 -12.79
N ASP A 294 -9.95 -8.75 -13.46
CA ASP A 294 -9.84 -9.14 -14.86
C ASP A 294 -9.73 -7.92 -15.79
N PHE A 295 -10.50 -6.86 -15.51
CA PHE A 295 -10.43 -5.61 -16.27
C PHE A 295 -9.05 -4.95 -16.14
N PHE A 296 -8.56 -4.76 -14.92
CA PHE A 296 -7.27 -4.11 -14.67
C PHE A 296 -6.09 -4.92 -15.21
N THR A 297 -6.06 -6.23 -14.96
CA THR A 297 -4.95 -7.07 -15.44
C THR A 297 -4.88 -7.11 -16.97
N LYS A 298 -6.04 -7.15 -17.66
CA LYS A 298 -6.13 -7.07 -19.12
C LYS A 298 -5.62 -5.75 -19.72
N ILE A 299 -5.62 -4.65 -18.96
CA ILE A 299 -5.06 -3.36 -19.40
C ILE A 299 -3.65 -3.08 -18.87
N GLY A 300 -2.99 -4.08 -18.25
CA GLY A 300 -1.63 -3.98 -17.72
C GLY A 300 -1.52 -3.26 -16.37
N VAL A 301 -2.64 -3.01 -15.70
CA VAL A 301 -2.73 -2.40 -14.37
C VAL A 301 -2.70 -3.50 -13.31
N VAL A 302 -1.96 -3.29 -12.24
CA VAL A 302 -1.84 -4.21 -11.10
C VAL A 302 -3.00 -3.96 -10.13
N PRO A 303 -3.92 -4.92 -9.91
CA PRO A 303 -4.88 -4.80 -8.82
C PRO A 303 -4.16 -5.04 -7.49
N ILE A 304 -4.42 -4.16 -6.53
CA ILE A 304 -4.03 -4.35 -5.13
C ILE A 304 -5.33 -4.46 -4.33
N LEU A 305 -5.41 -5.43 -3.43
CA LEU A 305 -6.65 -5.72 -2.72
C LEU A 305 -6.47 -5.47 -1.21
N PRO A 306 -6.72 -4.24 -0.71
CA PRO A 306 -7.00 -4.05 0.71
C PRO A 306 -8.33 -4.74 1.08
N VAL A 307 -8.41 -5.29 2.29
CA VAL A 307 -9.68 -5.84 2.82
C VAL A 307 -10.31 -4.82 3.75
N TYR A 308 -11.61 -4.56 3.57
CA TYR A 308 -12.32 -3.62 4.43
C TYR A 308 -12.46 -4.17 5.85
N ARG A 309 -12.13 -3.32 6.82
CA ARG A 309 -12.42 -3.53 8.23
C ARG A 309 -13.25 -2.35 8.72
N PRO A 310 -14.50 -2.55 9.16
CA PRO A 310 -15.34 -1.49 9.70
C PRO A 310 -14.64 -0.78 10.87
N ARG A 311 -14.74 0.54 10.89
CA ARG A 311 -14.24 1.42 11.95
C ARG A 311 -15.33 2.36 12.41
N VAL A 312 -15.30 2.77 13.68
CA VAL A 312 -16.32 3.66 14.28
C VAL A 312 -16.36 5.02 13.57
N GLU A 313 -15.20 5.47 13.07
CA GLU A 313 -15.01 6.74 12.36
C GLU A 313 -15.47 6.68 10.89
N ALA A 314 -15.70 5.49 10.33
CA ALA A 314 -16.13 5.31 8.94
C ALA A 314 -17.65 5.28 8.81
N LYS A 315 -18.19 5.79 7.70
CA LYS A 315 -19.64 5.83 7.41
C LYS A 315 -20.20 4.49 6.89
N LEU A 316 -19.48 3.39 7.08
CA LEU A 316 -19.82 2.03 6.61
C LEU A 316 -19.65 0.98 7.73
N THR A 317 -20.15 1.27 8.94
CA THR A 317 -20.13 0.35 10.09
C THR A 317 -21.09 -0.83 9.97
N GLN A 318 -22.08 -0.76 9.07
CA GLN A 318 -23.05 -1.83 8.80
C GLN A 318 -22.48 -3.00 7.99
N TYR A 319 -21.31 -2.83 7.37
CA TYR A 319 -20.59 -3.91 6.69
C TYR A 319 -19.93 -4.80 7.75
N ARG A 320 -19.81 -6.10 7.48
CA ARG A 320 -19.10 -7.03 8.36
C ARG A 320 -17.67 -7.27 7.89
N ILE A 321 -16.82 -7.72 8.79
CA ILE A 321 -15.55 -8.36 8.43
C ILE A 321 -15.89 -9.69 7.72
N LEU A 322 -15.29 -9.92 6.55
CA LEU A 322 -15.42 -11.19 5.82
C LEU A 322 -14.58 -12.28 6.48
N SER A 323 -14.93 -13.55 6.27
CA SER A 323 -14.09 -14.67 6.72
C SER A 323 -12.94 -14.93 5.74
N THR A 324 -11.90 -15.61 6.21
CA THR A 324 -10.75 -15.99 5.38
C THR A 324 -11.16 -16.91 4.23
N GLU A 325 -12.16 -17.76 4.43
CA GLU A 325 -12.76 -18.63 3.43
C GLU A 325 -13.44 -17.87 2.29
N GLU A 326 -14.06 -16.72 2.58
CA GLU A 326 -14.69 -15.85 1.58
C GLU A 326 -13.67 -15.02 0.80
N VAL A 327 -12.58 -14.62 1.46
CA VAL A 327 -11.58 -13.69 0.94
C VAL A 327 -10.47 -14.40 0.15
N ALA A 328 -10.02 -15.59 0.59
CA ALA A 328 -8.93 -16.33 -0.05
C ALA A 328 -9.13 -16.65 -1.54
N PRO A 329 -10.35 -17.03 -2.02
CA PRO A 329 -10.60 -17.26 -3.45
C PRO A 329 -10.32 -16.03 -4.33
N VAL A 330 -10.58 -14.81 -3.82
CA VAL A 330 -10.33 -13.55 -4.54
C VAL A 330 -8.84 -13.35 -4.81
N TYR A 331 -7.99 -13.68 -3.83
CA TYR A 331 -6.53 -13.62 -3.98
C TYR A 331 -5.96 -14.75 -4.85
N GLY A 332 -6.60 -15.92 -4.88
CA GLY A 332 -6.28 -16.96 -5.85
C GLY A 332 -6.58 -16.51 -7.28
N HIS A 333 -7.74 -15.88 -7.49
CA HIS A 333 -8.11 -15.27 -8.78
C HIS A 333 -7.12 -14.17 -9.20
N LEU A 334 -6.75 -13.28 -8.28
CA LEU A 334 -5.73 -12.25 -8.50
C LEU A 334 -4.41 -12.81 -9.03
N TYR A 335 -3.87 -13.88 -8.42
CA TYR A 335 -2.64 -14.52 -8.88
C TYR A 335 -2.78 -15.05 -10.32
N ASN A 336 -3.88 -15.75 -10.60
CA ASN A 336 -4.12 -16.34 -11.91
C ASN A 336 -4.26 -15.26 -13.00
N ALA A 337 -5.00 -14.18 -12.75
CA ALA A 337 -5.19 -13.08 -13.68
C ALA A 337 -3.87 -12.30 -13.95
N VAL A 338 -3.09 -12.05 -12.91
CA VAL A 338 -1.75 -11.42 -13.02
C VAL A 338 -0.76 -12.30 -13.79
N ALA A 339 -0.78 -13.61 -13.55
CA ALA A 339 0.07 -14.56 -14.27
C ALA A 339 -0.34 -14.70 -15.74
N ALA A 340 -1.64 -14.80 -16.04
CA ALA A 340 -2.17 -14.92 -17.40
C ALA A 340 -1.83 -13.68 -18.26
N ASN A 341 -1.89 -12.48 -17.68
CA ASN A 341 -1.55 -11.23 -18.37
C ASN A 341 -0.04 -10.87 -18.27
N SER A 342 0.80 -11.77 -17.77
CA SER A 342 2.26 -11.59 -17.65
C SER A 342 2.69 -10.31 -16.93
N ILE A 343 1.94 -9.91 -15.90
CA ILE A 343 2.21 -8.68 -15.14
C ILE A 343 3.40 -8.85 -14.19
N ASN A 344 4.32 -7.90 -14.26
CA ASN A 344 5.53 -7.84 -13.44
C ASN A 344 5.20 -7.40 -11.99
N THR A 345 5.26 -8.35 -11.06
CA THR A 345 4.94 -8.13 -9.64
C THR A 345 6.09 -7.59 -8.79
N ASN A 346 7.27 -7.32 -9.36
CA ASN A 346 8.45 -6.87 -8.58
C ASN A 346 8.26 -5.50 -7.88
N TRP A 347 7.27 -4.71 -8.30
CA TRP A 347 6.96 -3.39 -7.73
C TRP A 347 5.92 -3.43 -6.60
N VAL A 348 5.10 -4.49 -6.56
CA VAL A 348 4.05 -4.70 -5.55
C VAL A 348 4.39 -5.87 -4.63
N ARG A 349 5.68 -6.08 -4.38
CA ARG A 349 6.20 -7.14 -3.50
C ARG A 349 6.43 -6.61 -2.09
N ASP A 350 6.45 -7.51 -1.12
CA ASP A 350 6.80 -7.21 0.28
C ASP A 350 5.91 -6.12 0.93
N ILE A 351 4.70 -5.90 0.40
CA ILE A 351 3.70 -5.01 0.98
C ILE A 351 3.06 -5.72 2.18
N SER A 352 3.25 -5.15 3.37
CA SER A 352 2.80 -5.75 4.64
C SER A 352 1.32 -5.46 4.94
N ILE A 353 0.82 -4.29 4.55
CA ILE A 353 -0.53 -3.79 4.88
C ILE A 353 -1.67 -4.33 3.99
N VAL A 354 -1.34 -4.98 2.87
CA VAL A 354 -2.30 -5.64 1.96
C VAL A 354 -1.76 -7.01 1.56
N THR A 355 -2.64 -7.90 1.09
CA THR A 355 -2.19 -9.13 0.42
C THR A 355 -1.98 -8.83 -1.07
N THR A 356 -0.82 -9.23 -1.58
CA THR A 356 -0.39 -8.91 -2.94
C THR A 356 -0.63 -10.10 -3.88
N PRO A 357 -0.56 -9.93 -5.22
CA PRO A 357 -0.60 -11.07 -6.12
C PRO A 357 0.43 -12.15 -5.79
N LEU A 358 1.58 -11.80 -5.18
CA LEU A 358 2.62 -12.77 -4.83
C LEU A 358 2.23 -13.73 -3.72
N GLU A 359 1.44 -13.29 -2.74
CA GLU A 359 0.87 -14.18 -1.73
C GLU A 359 -0.29 -15.01 -2.28
N GLY A 360 -0.93 -14.54 -3.37
CA GLY A 360 -1.97 -15.26 -4.09
C GLY A 360 -1.58 -16.69 -4.50
N ARG A 361 -0.27 -16.94 -4.70
CA ARG A 361 0.30 -18.28 -4.99
C ARG A 361 -0.05 -19.36 -3.96
N PHE A 362 -0.35 -18.97 -2.72
CA PHE A 362 -0.63 -19.90 -1.63
C PHE A 362 -2.05 -20.51 -1.68
N PHE A 363 -2.93 -19.93 -2.50
CA PHE A 363 -4.33 -20.36 -2.69
C PHE A 363 -4.55 -21.23 -3.95
N VAL A 364 -3.55 -21.38 -4.82
CA VAL A 364 -3.69 -22.01 -6.16
C VAL A 364 -2.91 -23.32 -6.34
N GLY A 365 -2.38 -23.91 -5.26
CA GLY A 365 -1.68 -25.21 -5.26
C GLY A 365 -0.15 -25.15 -5.24
N ASP A 366 0.49 -26.31 -5.20
CA ASP A 366 1.93 -26.43 -4.89
C ASP A 366 2.87 -26.02 -6.03
N GLU A 367 2.55 -26.29 -7.30
CA GLU A 367 3.43 -25.94 -8.44
C GLU A 367 3.69 -24.42 -8.55
N ALA A 368 2.70 -23.61 -8.15
CA ALA A 368 2.81 -22.14 -8.11
C ALA A 368 3.82 -21.65 -7.07
N ARG A 369 4.10 -22.44 -6.01
CA ARG A 369 4.97 -22.06 -4.89
C ARG A 369 6.47 -22.05 -5.26
N MET A 370 6.86 -22.74 -6.34
CA MET A 370 8.26 -22.94 -6.74
C MET A 370 8.85 -21.88 -7.69
N LYS A 371 8.04 -20.98 -8.27
CA LYS A 371 8.50 -19.93 -9.21
C LYS A 371 9.10 -18.69 -8.51
N THR A 372 10.16 -18.85 -7.71
CA THR A 372 10.67 -17.76 -6.84
C THR A 372 12.09 -17.26 -7.19
N PHE A 373 12.83 -17.96 -8.06
CA PHE A 373 14.28 -17.72 -8.24
C PHE A 373 14.67 -16.34 -8.81
N LYS A 374 13.81 -15.67 -9.60
CA LYS A 374 14.12 -14.36 -10.20
C LYS A 374 13.89 -13.15 -9.27
N GLN A 375 13.20 -13.31 -8.14
CA GLN A 375 12.79 -12.18 -7.29
C GLN A 375 13.89 -11.70 -6.34
N ASN A 376 14.77 -12.61 -5.89
CA ASN A 376 15.81 -12.29 -4.91
C ASN A 376 16.91 -11.35 -5.45
N PHE A 377 17.19 -11.35 -6.76
CA PHE A 377 18.20 -10.46 -7.34
C PHE A 377 17.88 -8.98 -7.08
N TYR A 378 16.62 -8.58 -7.33
CA TYR A 378 16.13 -7.22 -7.10
C TYR A 378 16.01 -6.85 -5.61
N LYS A 379 16.14 -7.80 -4.66
CA LYS A 379 16.24 -7.51 -3.22
C LYS A 379 17.66 -7.18 -2.76
N THR A 380 18.66 -7.32 -3.64
CA THR A 380 20.04 -6.92 -3.33
C THR A 380 20.24 -5.42 -3.60
N ARG A 381 21.18 -4.80 -2.88
CA ARG A 381 21.65 -3.42 -3.16
C ARG A 381 22.08 -3.22 -4.62
N LEU A 382 22.58 -4.26 -5.29
CA LEU A 382 22.94 -4.23 -6.70
C LEU A 382 21.71 -4.22 -7.61
N GLY A 383 20.72 -5.07 -7.32
CA GLY A 383 19.46 -5.13 -8.05
C GLY A 383 18.62 -3.85 -7.95
N LEU A 384 18.60 -3.20 -6.78
CA LEU A 384 17.98 -1.89 -6.59
C LEU A 384 18.66 -0.80 -7.42
N LYS A 385 20.00 -0.73 -7.39
CA LYS A 385 20.77 0.19 -8.26
C LYS A 385 20.50 -0.06 -9.75
N ALA A 386 20.38 -1.33 -10.17
CA ALA A 386 20.05 -1.68 -11.53
C ALA A 386 18.63 -1.24 -11.92
N ALA A 387 17.63 -1.45 -11.05
CA ALA A 387 16.26 -0.98 -11.26
C ALA A 387 16.18 0.54 -11.41
N TRP A 388 16.85 1.29 -10.51
CA TRP A 388 16.93 2.76 -10.57
C TRP A 388 17.62 3.26 -11.85
N ALA A 389 18.73 2.62 -12.27
CA ALA A 389 19.44 2.98 -13.48
C ALA A 389 18.60 2.72 -14.75
N LEU A 390 17.89 1.58 -14.80
CA LEU A 390 16.97 1.24 -15.89
C LEU A 390 15.79 2.20 -15.97
N ALA A 391 15.18 2.58 -14.84
CA ALA A 391 14.10 3.57 -14.79
C ALA A 391 14.56 4.94 -15.30
N THR A 392 15.73 5.41 -14.84
CA THR A 392 16.34 6.67 -15.29
C THR A 392 16.67 6.66 -16.79
N LEU A 393 17.21 5.54 -17.31
CA LEU A 393 17.49 5.39 -18.74
C LEU A 393 16.20 5.41 -19.58
N ARG A 394 15.18 4.63 -19.20
CA ARG A 394 13.89 4.58 -19.89
C ARG A 394 13.19 5.94 -19.91
N ARG A 395 13.27 6.72 -18.83
CA ARG A 395 12.74 8.08 -18.75
C ARG A 395 13.44 9.02 -19.74
N LYS A 396 14.78 9.03 -19.76
CA LYS A 396 15.57 9.85 -20.70
C LYS A 396 15.27 9.52 -22.17
N LEU A 397 15.13 8.24 -22.51
CA LEU A 397 14.80 7.81 -23.88
C LEU A 397 13.42 8.32 -24.32
N ARG A 398 12.40 8.22 -23.45
CA ARG A 398 11.03 8.66 -23.78
C ARG A 398 10.91 10.18 -23.94
N VAL A 399 11.57 10.96 -23.07
CA VAL A 399 11.60 12.42 -23.21
C VAL A 399 12.29 12.82 -24.52
N SER A 400 13.37 12.13 -24.91
CA SER A 400 14.08 12.37 -26.17
C SER A 400 13.32 11.97 -27.43
N THR A 401 12.30 11.10 -27.35
CA THR A 401 11.41 10.80 -28.49
C THR A 401 10.32 11.86 -28.60
N SER A 402 9.65 12.22 -27.51
CA SER A 402 8.58 13.23 -27.51
C SER A 402 9.07 14.63 -27.90
N SER A 403 10.36 14.94 -27.71
CA SER A 403 10.98 16.20 -28.17
C SER A 403 11.46 16.18 -29.63
N LYS A 404 11.15 15.13 -30.41
CA LYS A 404 11.40 15.06 -31.86
C LYS A 404 10.10 15.07 -32.69
N ASP A 405 8.96 14.95 -32.04
CA ASP A 405 7.63 14.98 -32.65
C ASP A 405 6.94 16.36 -32.45
N ILE A 406 7.76 17.41 -32.23
CA ILE A 406 7.41 18.84 -32.14
C ILE A 406 8.36 19.59 -33.08
#